data_AF-A0A7H0NI69-F1
#
_entry.id   AF-A0A7H0NI69-F1
#
_cell.length_a   1.000
_cell.length_b   1.000
_cell.length_c   1.000
_cell.angle_alpha   90.00
_cell.angle_beta   90.00
_cell.angle_gamma   90.00
#
_symmetry.space_group_name_H-M   'P 1'
#
loop_
_entity.id
_entity.type
_entity.pdbx_description
1 polymer ?
#
loop_
_entity_poly.entity_id
_entity_poly.type
_entity_poly.pdbx_seq_one_letter_code
_entity_poly.pdbx_strand_id
1 'polypeptide(L)'
;MALHARKPERRVLLRAGLTITALGAALGAGAGSAGAVQLPPVAEIPEQGTSALQAVGETAGPAVTSALGTSLASSVAPITDLQLDPLANTGVDPLDNAVGTQIADFKPLTTAVLTDPITSGGSLGDLPVVGTVTGFITG
;
A
#
# COMPACT_ATOMS: atom_id res chain seq x y z
N MET A 1 -23.55 -29.64 41.58
CA MET A 1 -22.72 -28.41 41.70
C MET A 1 -21.30 -28.80 41.27
N ALA A 2 -21.02 -28.77 39.96
CA ALA A 2 -20.53 -27.63 39.19
C ALA A 2 -19.00 -27.47 39.30
N LEU A 3 -18.31 -27.93 38.25
CA LEU A 3 -16.89 -27.74 37.99
C LEU A 3 -16.57 -26.25 37.76
N HIS A 4 -16.59 -25.43 38.80
CA HIS A 4 -16.28 -24.00 38.70
C HIS A 4 -15.24 -23.52 39.71
N ALA A 5 -14.22 -24.34 39.94
CA ALA A 5 -13.01 -23.93 40.68
C ALA A 5 -11.76 -24.23 39.84
N ARG A 6 -11.67 -23.69 38.61
CA ARG A 6 -10.39 -23.62 37.91
C ARG A 6 -9.59 -22.45 38.49
N LYS A 7 -8.45 -22.79 39.09
CA LYS A 7 -7.51 -21.90 39.79
C LYS A 7 -7.17 -20.62 38.99
N PRO A 8 -7.05 -19.47 39.66
CA PRO A 8 -6.72 -18.18 39.04
C PRO A 8 -5.39 -18.21 38.28
N GLU A 9 -4.42 -19.00 38.73
CA GLU A 9 -3.11 -19.19 38.09
C GLU A 9 -3.21 -19.65 36.62
N ARG A 10 -4.19 -20.50 36.29
CA ARG A 10 -4.43 -20.93 34.90
C ARG A 10 -5.03 -19.85 34.02
N ARG A 11 -5.84 -18.94 34.57
CA ARG A 11 -6.44 -17.83 33.83
C ARG A 11 -5.42 -16.71 33.57
N VAL A 12 -4.53 -16.47 34.53
CA VAL A 12 -3.40 -15.53 34.37
C VAL A 12 -2.44 -16.04 33.29
N LEU A 13 -2.08 -17.32 33.31
CA LEU A 13 -1.21 -17.91 32.28
C LEU A 13 -1.89 -17.94 30.89
N LEU A 14 -3.20 -18.18 30.80
CA LEU A 14 -3.95 -18.09 29.54
C LEU A 14 -4.01 -16.67 28.98
N ARG A 15 -4.10 -15.64 29.83
CA ARG A 15 -4.12 -14.23 29.41
C ARG A 15 -2.72 -13.70 29.07
N ALA A 16 -1.69 -14.14 29.80
CA ALA A 16 -0.29 -13.88 29.49
C ALA A 16 0.12 -14.54 28.15
N GLY A 17 -0.34 -15.76 27.89
CA GLY A 17 -0.15 -16.42 26.59
C GLY A 17 -0.84 -15.68 25.44
N LEU A 18 -2.11 -15.28 25.63
CA LEU A 18 -2.88 -14.56 24.61
C LEU A 18 -2.27 -13.19 24.26
N THR A 19 -1.67 -12.50 25.24
CA THR A 19 -0.99 -11.21 25.04
C THR A 19 0.41 -11.38 24.44
N ILE A 20 1.15 -12.42 24.81
CA ILE A 20 2.41 -12.79 24.14
C ILE A 20 2.16 -13.19 22.68
N THR A 21 1.02 -13.83 22.35
CA THR A 21 0.60 -14.08 20.96
C THR A 21 0.17 -12.79 20.24
N ALA A 22 -0.49 -11.85 20.93
CA ALA A 22 -0.82 -10.54 20.38
C ALA A 22 0.42 -9.65 20.12
N LEU A 23 1.47 -9.79 20.96
CA LEU A 23 2.73 -9.04 20.84
C LEU A 23 3.69 -9.69 19.83
N GLY A 24 3.76 -11.02 19.80
CA GLY A 24 4.58 -11.80 18.85
C GLY A 24 4.14 -11.68 17.39
N ALA A 25 2.87 -11.39 17.12
CA ALA A 25 2.39 -11.19 15.75
C ALA A 25 2.56 -9.74 15.26
N ALA A 26 2.50 -8.74 16.16
CA ALA A 26 2.57 -7.33 15.80
C ALA A 26 4.01 -6.78 15.72
N LEU A 27 4.92 -7.25 16.58
CA LEU A 27 6.34 -6.82 16.62
C LEU A 27 7.31 -7.75 15.87
N GLY A 28 6.78 -8.62 15.00
CA GLY A 28 7.40 -8.90 13.69
C GLY A 28 7.52 -7.65 12.78
N ALA A 29 7.35 -6.45 13.34
CA ALA A 29 8.17 -5.28 13.05
C ALA A 29 9.61 -5.70 12.66
N GLY A 30 9.94 -5.59 11.37
CA GLY A 30 11.29 -5.91 10.91
C GLY A 30 11.50 -6.17 9.41
N ALA A 31 10.48 -6.06 8.55
CA ALA A 31 10.70 -6.15 7.10
C ALA A 31 10.28 -4.85 6.40
N GLY A 32 10.94 -3.73 6.73
CA GLY A 32 10.81 -2.46 6.02
C GLY A 32 10.28 -1.30 6.88
N SER A 33 11.20 -0.47 7.35
CA SER A 33 11.05 0.78 8.11
C SER A 33 9.83 1.69 7.82
N ALA A 34 9.07 2.08 8.86
CA ALA A 34 8.78 3.48 9.26
C ALA A 34 7.61 3.54 10.28
N GLY A 35 7.83 4.18 11.44
CA GLY A 35 6.78 4.56 12.39
C GLY A 35 6.61 3.61 13.58
N ALA A 36 7.50 3.71 14.58
CA ALA A 36 7.26 3.09 15.88
C ALA A 36 6.08 3.79 16.57
N VAL A 37 4.93 3.13 16.68
CA VAL A 37 3.81 3.60 17.50
C VAL A 37 4.01 3.13 18.92
N GLN A 38 4.23 4.07 19.84
CA GLN A 38 4.17 3.80 21.27
C GLN A 38 2.72 3.51 21.67
N LEU A 39 2.42 2.25 21.97
CA LEU A 39 1.16 1.90 22.64
C LEU A 39 1.15 2.42 24.09
N PRO A 40 0.00 2.88 24.61
CA PRO A 40 -0.14 3.32 25.98
C PRO A 40 0.19 2.19 26.97
N PRO A 41 0.75 2.51 28.15
CA PRO A 41 1.08 1.52 29.16
C PRO A 41 -0.16 0.74 29.60
N VAL A 42 -0.03 -0.59 29.67
CA VAL A 42 -1.09 -1.57 30.03
C VAL A 42 -1.82 -1.26 31.35
N ALA A 43 -1.27 -0.38 32.18
CA ALA A 43 -1.85 0.02 33.47
C ALA A 43 -3.14 0.86 33.37
N GLU A 44 -3.45 1.45 32.21
CA GLU A 44 -4.65 2.29 32.02
C GLU A 44 -5.79 1.60 31.27
N ILE A 45 -5.65 0.30 30.98
CA ILE A 45 -6.67 -0.44 30.23
C ILE A 45 -7.90 -0.65 31.14
N PRO A 46 -9.05 -0.02 30.86
CA PRO A 46 -10.25 -0.20 31.67
C PRO A 46 -10.69 -1.67 31.63
N GLU A 47 -11.14 -2.18 32.78
CA GLU A 47 -11.53 -3.58 33.03
C GLU A 47 -12.60 -4.14 32.05
N GLN A 48 -13.23 -3.29 31.24
CA GLN A 48 -14.05 -3.69 30.11
C GLN A 48 -13.22 -3.86 28.83
N GLY A 49 -12.99 -5.12 28.42
CA GLY A 49 -12.22 -5.49 27.22
C GLY A 49 -12.70 -4.89 25.88
N THR A 50 -13.91 -4.31 25.83
CA THR A 50 -14.39 -3.53 24.67
C THR A 50 -13.70 -2.17 24.56
N SER A 51 -13.50 -1.49 25.68
CA SER A 51 -12.80 -0.19 25.75
C SER A 51 -11.28 -0.35 25.58
N ALA A 52 -10.72 -1.51 25.94
CA ALA A 52 -9.34 -1.87 25.62
C ALA A 52 -9.10 -2.01 24.11
N LEU A 53 -9.96 -2.75 23.41
CA LEU A 53 -9.88 -2.90 21.95
C LEU A 53 -10.10 -1.57 21.23
N GLN A 54 -11.02 -0.75 21.74
CA GLN A 54 -11.31 0.55 21.19
C GLN A 54 -10.10 1.50 21.36
N ALA A 55 -9.50 1.56 22.55
CA ALA A 55 -8.29 2.36 22.79
C ALA A 55 -7.10 1.89 21.95
N VAL A 56 -6.95 0.57 21.75
CA VAL A 56 -5.93 0.01 20.84
C VAL A 56 -6.26 0.33 19.39
N GLY A 57 -7.52 0.27 18.96
CA GLY A 57 -7.94 0.67 17.62
C GLY A 57 -7.69 2.15 17.34
N GLU A 58 -7.89 3.02 18.32
CA GLU A 58 -7.66 4.46 18.22
C GLU A 58 -6.15 4.80 18.22
N THR A 59 -5.34 4.08 18.99
CA THR A 59 -3.88 4.32 19.10
C THR A 59 -3.07 3.61 18.01
N ALA A 60 -3.38 2.35 17.70
CA ALA A 60 -2.67 1.52 16.74
C ALA A 60 -3.33 1.51 15.34
N GLY A 61 -4.60 1.88 15.22
CA GLY A 61 -5.31 1.93 13.92
C GLY A 61 -4.57 2.76 12.87
N PRO A 62 -4.19 4.02 13.17
CA PRO A 62 -3.41 4.84 12.25
C PRO A 62 -2.06 4.21 11.86
N ALA A 63 -1.41 3.52 12.80
CA ALA A 63 -0.16 2.80 12.56
C ALA A 63 -0.35 1.68 11.55
N VAL A 64 -1.39 0.88 11.75
CA VAL A 64 -1.72 -0.27 10.91
C VAL A 64 -2.14 0.18 9.52
N THR A 65 -3.00 1.21 9.41
CA THR A 65 -3.39 1.77 8.11
C THR A 65 -2.19 2.35 7.37
N SER A 66 -1.27 3.03 8.08
CA SER A 66 -0.05 3.57 7.48
C SER A 66 0.88 2.45 7.02
N ALA A 67 1.11 1.43 7.85
CA ALA A 67 1.95 0.29 7.50
C ALA A 67 1.40 -0.49 6.29
N LEU A 68 0.07 -0.68 6.23
CA LEU A 68 -0.58 -1.29 5.07
C LEU A 68 -0.46 -0.42 3.82
N GLY A 69 -0.69 0.89 3.94
CA GLY A 69 -0.52 1.85 2.85
C GLY A 69 0.90 1.83 2.29
N THR A 70 1.90 1.96 3.15
CA THR A 70 3.33 1.94 2.76
C THR A 70 3.73 0.60 2.13
N SER A 71 3.24 -0.52 2.66
CA SER A 71 3.54 -1.85 2.12
C SER A 71 2.94 -2.05 0.73
N LEU A 72 1.68 -1.63 0.53
CA LEU A 72 1.01 -1.64 -0.78
C LEU A 72 1.72 -0.73 -1.77
N ALA A 73 2.01 0.51 -1.38
CA ALA A 73 2.73 1.47 -2.20
C ALA A 73 4.10 0.93 -2.64
N SER A 74 4.89 0.42 -1.69
CA SER A 74 6.24 -0.11 -1.96
C SER A 74 6.23 -1.37 -2.85
N SER A 75 5.15 -2.15 -2.82
CA SER A 75 5.03 -3.36 -3.64
C SER A 75 4.56 -3.07 -5.07
N VAL A 76 3.71 -2.05 -5.25
CA VAL A 76 3.08 -1.74 -6.55
C VAL A 76 3.85 -0.67 -7.32
N ALA A 77 4.48 0.29 -6.65
CA ALA A 77 5.28 1.36 -7.27
C ALA A 77 6.31 0.87 -8.32
N PRO A 78 7.15 -0.15 -8.05
CA PRO A 78 8.12 -0.59 -9.06
C PRO A 78 7.48 -1.21 -10.30
N ILE A 79 6.22 -1.68 -10.20
CA ILE A 79 5.47 -2.24 -11.32
C ILE A 79 4.85 -1.11 -12.16
N THR A 80 4.42 -0.03 -11.52
CA THR A 80 3.84 1.12 -12.21
C THR A 80 4.87 1.96 -12.95
N ASP A 81 6.13 1.91 -12.52
CA ASP A 81 7.26 2.63 -13.13
C ASP A 81 7.95 1.85 -14.26
N LEU A 82 7.49 0.63 -14.55
CA LEU A 82 8.05 -0.16 -15.64
C LEU A 82 7.65 0.43 -17.00
N GLN A 83 8.64 0.53 -17.89
CA GLN A 83 8.43 0.93 -19.28
C GLN A 83 7.41 -0.01 -19.94
N LEU A 84 6.33 0.56 -20.49
CA LEU A 84 5.24 -0.22 -21.09
C LEU A 84 5.63 -0.82 -22.44
N ASP A 85 6.43 -0.08 -23.20
CA ASP A 85 6.92 -0.50 -24.51
C ASP A 85 8.42 -0.79 -24.46
N PRO A 86 8.84 -2.07 -24.47
CA PRO A 86 10.26 -2.44 -24.50
C PRO A 86 11.00 -1.97 -25.75
N LEU A 87 10.28 -1.66 -26.82
CA LEU A 87 10.83 -1.19 -28.09
C LEU A 87 10.75 0.34 -28.23
N ALA A 88 10.26 1.04 -27.21
CA ALA A 88 10.24 2.50 -27.22
C ALA A 88 11.62 3.10 -27.49
N ASN A 89 11.64 4.20 -28.24
CA ASN A 89 12.85 4.87 -28.73
C ASN A 89 13.75 3.98 -29.61
N THR A 90 13.23 2.88 -30.18
CA THR A 90 13.94 2.08 -31.18
C THR A 90 13.41 2.36 -32.58
N GLY A 91 14.27 2.28 -33.59
CA GLY A 91 13.85 2.47 -35.00
C GLY A 91 13.01 1.31 -35.57
N VAL A 92 12.62 0.34 -34.74
CA VAL A 92 11.78 -0.81 -35.11
C VAL A 92 10.51 -0.88 -34.24
N ASP A 93 10.21 0.19 -33.51
CA ASP A 93 9.01 0.31 -32.70
C ASP A 93 7.76 0.29 -33.59
N PRO A 94 6.88 -0.73 -33.46
CA PRO A 94 5.66 -0.81 -34.24
C PRO A 94 4.64 0.29 -33.86
N LEU A 95 4.72 0.83 -32.65
CA LEU A 95 3.82 1.88 -32.15
C LEU A 95 4.26 3.27 -32.61
N ASP A 96 5.52 3.45 -33.03
CA ASP A 96 6.05 4.70 -33.60
C ASP A 96 5.65 4.93 -35.08
N ASN A 97 4.72 4.12 -35.61
CA ASN A 97 4.14 4.31 -36.94
C ASN A 97 3.03 5.39 -36.93
N ALA A 98 3.38 6.61 -36.52
CA ALA A 98 2.42 7.70 -36.49
C ALA A 98 1.97 8.12 -37.90
N VAL A 99 0.65 8.22 -38.10
CA VAL A 99 0.07 8.73 -39.35
C VAL A 99 -0.37 10.17 -39.13
N GLY A 100 0.24 11.08 -39.88
CA GLY A 100 -0.07 12.51 -39.87
C GLY A 100 -0.77 12.96 -41.14
N THR A 101 -1.79 13.80 -41.00
CA THR A 101 -2.39 14.54 -42.12
C THR A 101 -2.35 16.03 -41.82
N GLN A 102 -1.90 16.81 -42.81
CA GLN A 102 -1.93 18.27 -42.75
C GLN A 102 -2.69 18.79 -43.96
N ILE A 103 -3.70 19.61 -43.71
CA ILE A 103 -4.47 20.28 -44.74
C ILE A 103 -4.03 21.75 -44.72
N ALA A 104 -3.38 22.23 -45.78
CA ALA A 104 -2.90 23.61 -45.91
C ALA A 104 -2.13 24.12 -44.66
N ASP A 105 -2.41 25.35 -44.21
CA ASP A 105 -1.74 25.99 -43.06
C ASP A 105 -2.32 25.59 -41.69
N PHE A 106 -3.17 24.55 -41.63
CA PHE A 106 -3.72 24.08 -40.37
C PHE A 106 -2.70 23.28 -39.56
N LYS A 107 -2.95 23.21 -38.25
CA LYS A 107 -2.16 22.40 -37.31
C LYS A 107 -2.26 20.92 -37.74
N PRO A 108 -1.12 20.19 -37.88
CA PRO A 108 -1.14 18.78 -38.26
C PRO A 108 -1.94 17.93 -37.28
N LEU A 109 -2.80 17.06 -37.80
CA LEU A 109 -3.44 16.01 -37.01
C LEU A 109 -2.60 14.75 -37.14
N THR A 110 -2.13 14.23 -36.01
CA THR A 110 -1.26 13.06 -35.96
C THR A 110 -1.70 12.13 -34.84
N THR A 111 -1.56 10.82 -35.07
CA THR A 111 -1.77 9.80 -34.04
C THR A 111 -0.64 9.79 -32.99
N ALA A 112 0.49 10.46 -33.29
CA ALA A 112 1.62 10.60 -32.38
C ALA A 112 1.19 11.10 -30.99
N VAL A 113 0.31 12.10 -30.90
CA VAL A 113 -0.13 12.65 -29.59
C VAL A 113 -0.73 11.57 -28.66
N LEU A 114 -1.30 10.50 -29.21
CA LEU A 114 -1.87 9.39 -28.43
C LEU A 114 -0.88 8.26 -28.17
N THR A 115 0.08 8.03 -29.06
CA THR A 115 1.07 6.94 -28.95
C THR A 115 2.39 7.38 -28.32
N ASP A 116 2.71 8.68 -28.38
CA ASP A 116 3.94 9.31 -27.89
C ASP A 116 4.25 8.92 -26.44
N PRO A 117 3.30 8.94 -25.48
CA PRO A 117 3.62 8.55 -24.10
C PRO A 117 4.10 7.10 -23.98
N ILE A 118 3.70 6.23 -24.91
CA ILE A 118 4.08 4.81 -24.91
C ILE A 118 5.39 4.62 -25.69
N THR A 119 5.47 5.17 -26.91
CA THR A 119 6.65 5.06 -27.79
C THR A 119 7.87 5.83 -27.27
N SER A 120 7.68 6.84 -26.43
CA SER A 120 8.77 7.55 -25.73
C SER A 120 9.29 6.77 -24.51
N GLY A 121 8.69 5.64 -24.18
CA GLY A 121 9.09 4.79 -23.05
C GLY A 121 8.44 5.14 -21.73
N GLY A 122 7.24 5.73 -21.76
CA GLY A 122 6.48 6.01 -20.56
C GLY A 122 6.07 4.73 -19.83
N SER A 123 5.92 4.89 -18.53
CA SER A 123 5.42 3.88 -17.61
C SER A 123 3.91 3.99 -17.41
N LEU A 124 3.31 3.07 -16.64
CA LEU A 124 1.89 3.15 -16.30
C LEU A 124 1.56 4.44 -15.52
N GLY A 125 2.54 4.95 -14.76
CA GLY A 125 2.51 6.22 -14.04
C GLY A 125 2.51 7.47 -14.93
N ASP A 126 3.01 7.37 -16.16
CA ASP A 126 3.16 8.51 -17.07
C ASP A 126 1.96 8.70 -18.01
N LEU A 127 1.00 7.76 -17.99
CA LEU A 127 -0.19 7.85 -18.82
C LEU A 127 -1.16 8.92 -18.27
N PRO A 128 -1.73 9.80 -19.11
CA PRO A 128 -2.48 10.97 -18.66
C PRO A 128 -3.73 10.67 -17.82
N VAL A 129 -4.31 9.47 -17.95
CA VAL A 129 -5.45 9.03 -17.13
C VAL A 129 -5.02 7.97 -16.11
N VAL A 130 -4.30 6.94 -16.54
CA VAL A 130 -3.90 5.83 -15.66
C VAL A 130 -2.88 6.27 -14.61
N GLY A 131 -1.98 7.19 -14.97
CA GLY A 131 -0.96 7.77 -14.11
C GLY A 131 -1.53 8.49 -12.89
N THR A 132 -2.67 9.19 -13.08
CA THR A 132 -3.36 9.84 -11.95
C THR A 132 -3.91 8.81 -10.96
N VAL A 133 -4.44 7.69 -11.46
CA VAL A 133 -5.00 6.61 -10.63
C VAL A 133 -3.88 5.85 -9.91
N THR A 134 -2.78 5.56 -10.61
CA THR A 134 -1.62 4.90 -9.99
C THR A 134 -0.99 5.77 -8.93
N GLY A 135 -0.87 7.08 -9.15
CA GLY A 135 -0.38 8.03 -8.15
C GLY A 135 -1.18 8.04 -6.85
N PHE A 136 -2.51 7.91 -6.91
CA PHE A 136 -3.33 7.76 -5.71
C PHE A 136 -3.07 6.46 -4.92
N ILE A 137 -2.64 5.40 -5.61
CA ILE A 137 -2.38 4.08 -5.01
C ILE A 137 -0.96 4.00 -4.45
N THR A 138 0.01 4.62 -5.13
CA THR A 138 1.43 4.59 -4.77
C THR A 138 1.84 5.71 -3.83
N GLY A 139 1.05 6.79 -3.72
CA GLY A 139 1.31 7.92 -2.84
C GLY A 139 2.02 9.08 -3.53
#